data_AF-A0A1E8CX97-F1
#
_entry.id   AF-A0A1E8CX97-F1
#
_cell.length_a   1.000
_cell.length_b   1.000
_cell.length_c   1.000
_cell.angle_alpha   90.00
_cell.angle_beta   90.00
_cell.angle_gamma   90.00
#
_symmetry.space_group_name_H-M   'P 1'
#
loop_
_entity.id
_entity.type
_entity.pdbx_description
1 polymer ?
#
loop_
_entity_poly.entity_id
_entity_poly.type
_entity_poly.pdbx_seq_one_letter_code
_entity_poly.pdbx_strand_id
1 'polypeptide(L)'
;MSDQNDSIDEDLTVYSTDESDQLQPEDTLEQEDVDDVLDRGYSPAETERGTDAFGTTAYEESQEETIDQRILQEVPDPNSAYGAPDNESGLDTERVGGDDPDAIDAEDDWLGDNEVGDARAGRLVADDEGSGEDSEKQVWASDVGVDGAAASAEEAAMHIVDEIADEPDDR
;
A
#
# COMPACT_ATOMS: atom_id res chain seq x y z
N MET A 1 -26.46 -11.77 72.13
CA MET A 1 -25.69 -12.16 70.94
C MET A 1 -26.73 -12.46 69.90
N SER A 2 -26.90 -11.57 68.92
CA SER A 2 -27.92 -11.70 67.90
C SER A 2 -27.43 -12.67 66.85
N ASP A 3 -28.14 -13.77 66.65
CA ASP A 3 -27.94 -14.66 65.51
C ASP A 3 -28.32 -13.89 64.24
N GLN A 4 -27.32 -13.55 63.42
CA GLN A 4 -27.55 -13.02 62.09
C GLN A 4 -27.89 -14.19 61.17
N ASN A 5 -29.10 -14.11 60.63
CA ASN A 5 -29.74 -15.11 59.80
C ASN A 5 -29.13 -15.05 58.39
N ASP A 6 -28.18 -15.93 58.08
CA ASP A 6 -27.72 -16.17 56.71
C ASP A 6 -28.82 -16.89 55.92
N SER A 7 -29.74 -16.10 55.36
CA SER A 7 -30.59 -16.55 54.27
C SER A 7 -29.87 -16.26 52.95
N ILE A 8 -28.95 -17.15 52.59
CA ILE A 8 -28.32 -17.18 51.27
C ILE A 8 -29.30 -17.92 50.35
N ASP A 9 -30.04 -17.17 49.54
CA ASP A 9 -30.76 -17.70 48.40
C ASP A 9 -29.71 -18.30 47.44
N GLU A 10 -29.81 -19.60 47.15
CA GLU A 10 -29.00 -20.28 46.11
C GLU A 10 -29.50 -19.92 44.71
N ASP A 11 -29.56 -18.62 44.40
CA ASP A 11 -29.84 -18.13 43.06
C ASP A 11 -28.51 -17.86 42.34
N LEU A 12 -28.29 -18.58 41.24
CA LEU A 12 -27.08 -18.53 40.40
C LEU A 12 -26.81 -17.17 39.74
N THR A 13 -27.60 -16.13 40.08
CA THR A 13 -27.46 -14.76 39.59
C THR A 13 -26.91 -13.79 40.64
N VAL A 14 -26.71 -14.24 41.88
CA VAL A 14 -26.13 -13.45 42.97
C VAL A 14 -24.64 -13.75 43.07
N TYR A 15 -23.80 -12.80 42.67
CA TYR A 15 -22.38 -12.86 42.93
C TYR A 15 -22.13 -12.76 44.45
N SER A 16 -21.35 -13.68 45.01
CA SER A 16 -20.95 -13.61 46.41
C SER A 16 -20.11 -12.36 46.66
N THR A 17 -20.51 -11.55 47.64
CA THR A 17 -19.69 -10.43 48.16
C THR A 17 -18.63 -10.89 49.16
N ASP A 18 -18.56 -12.19 49.48
CA ASP A 18 -17.39 -12.81 50.13
C ASP A 18 -16.26 -12.88 49.09
N GLU A 19 -15.40 -11.87 49.15
CA GLU A 19 -14.36 -11.53 48.18
C GLU A 19 -13.01 -12.14 48.57
N SER A 20 -12.97 -13.42 49.00
CA SER A 20 -11.79 -13.95 49.70
C SER A 20 -10.88 -14.90 48.93
N ASP A 21 -11.14 -15.25 47.67
CA ASP A 21 -10.08 -15.85 46.85
C ASP A 21 -10.14 -15.39 45.40
N GLN A 22 -9.06 -14.73 44.96
CA GLN A 22 -8.76 -14.59 43.56
C GLN A 22 -8.52 -15.99 42.99
N LEU A 23 -8.89 -16.24 41.72
CA LEU A 23 -8.68 -17.56 41.12
C LEU A 23 -7.19 -17.88 41.10
N GLN A 24 -6.82 -19.00 41.72
CA GLN A 24 -5.43 -19.40 41.82
C GLN A 24 -4.94 -19.98 40.49
N PRO A 25 -3.62 -19.99 40.21
CA PRO A 25 -3.04 -20.57 38.99
C PRO A 25 -3.48 -22.01 38.71
N GLU A 26 -3.76 -22.78 39.78
CA GLU A 26 -4.29 -24.14 39.71
C GLU A 26 -5.73 -24.24 39.18
N ASP A 27 -6.51 -23.18 39.34
CA ASP A 27 -7.89 -23.07 38.85
C ASP A 27 -7.97 -22.49 37.43
N THR A 28 -7.05 -21.58 37.08
CA THR A 28 -7.03 -20.91 35.76
C THR A 28 -6.15 -21.63 34.74
N LEU A 29 -5.31 -22.58 35.18
CA LEU A 29 -4.24 -23.20 34.37
C LEU A 29 -3.27 -22.17 33.76
N GLU A 30 -3.27 -20.94 34.26
CA GLU A 30 -2.35 -19.89 33.85
C GLU A 30 -1.17 -19.89 34.82
N GLN A 31 0.00 -20.32 34.34
CA GLN A 31 1.23 -20.30 35.13
C GLN A 31 1.78 -18.88 35.15
N GLU A 32 1.59 -18.18 36.27
CA GLU A 32 2.14 -16.84 36.51
C GLU A 32 3.44 -16.89 37.33
N ASP A 33 4.10 -15.74 37.50
CA ASP A 33 5.42 -15.62 38.15
C ASP A 33 5.40 -15.70 39.69
N VAL A 34 4.24 -15.85 40.31
CA VAL A 34 4.05 -15.85 41.78
C VAL A 34 3.15 -17.02 42.20
N ASP A 35 3.43 -17.60 43.37
CA ASP A 35 2.70 -18.75 43.92
C ASP A 35 1.27 -18.37 44.39
N ASP A 36 1.09 -17.15 44.92
CA ASP A 36 -0.21 -16.56 45.26
C ASP A 36 -0.41 -15.29 44.42
N VAL A 37 -1.56 -15.16 43.77
CA VAL A 37 -1.90 -13.96 42.97
C VAL A 37 -1.86 -12.70 43.83
N LEU A 38 -2.16 -12.81 45.14
CA LEU A 38 -2.12 -11.71 46.09
C LEU A 38 -0.71 -11.21 46.42
N ASP A 39 0.32 -12.00 46.14
CA ASP A 39 1.72 -11.58 46.31
C ASP A 39 2.21 -10.65 45.18
N ARG A 40 1.41 -10.49 44.11
CA ARG A 40 1.73 -9.57 43.02
C ARG A 40 1.66 -8.13 43.50
N GLY A 41 2.82 -7.48 43.58
CA GLY A 41 2.89 -6.03 43.77
C GLY A 41 2.24 -5.28 42.60
N TYR A 42 1.49 -4.22 42.91
CA TYR A 42 1.00 -3.28 41.90
C TYR A 42 2.09 -2.28 41.53
N SER A 43 2.47 -2.22 40.25
CA SER A 43 3.35 -1.18 39.72
C SER A 43 2.49 -0.06 39.11
N PRO A 44 2.49 1.16 39.67
CA PRO A 44 1.82 2.29 39.06
C PRO A 44 2.48 2.66 37.72
N ALA A 45 1.80 3.48 36.91
CA ALA A 45 2.36 3.98 35.67
C ALA A 45 3.67 4.76 35.94
N GLU A 46 4.67 4.56 35.09
CA GLU A 46 5.97 5.25 35.19
C GLU A 46 5.90 6.75 34.84
N THR A 47 4.79 7.19 34.26
CA THR A 47 4.53 8.58 33.90
C THR A 47 3.13 9.00 34.31
N GLU A 48 2.97 10.29 34.58
CA GLU A 48 1.67 10.90 34.76
C GLU A 48 0.85 10.71 33.46
N ARG A 49 -0.34 10.11 33.56
CA ARG A 49 -1.25 9.94 32.42
C ARG A 49 -2.48 10.80 32.63
N GLY A 50 -2.81 11.59 31.62
CA GLY A 50 -4.04 12.38 31.57
C GLY A 50 -4.07 13.62 32.47
N THR A 51 -2.99 13.90 33.23
CA THR A 51 -2.85 15.15 34.01
C THR A 51 -2.73 16.38 33.13
N ASP A 52 -1.95 16.27 32.05
CA ASP A 52 -1.76 17.32 31.04
C ASP A 52 -2.77 17.23 29.87
N ALA A 53 -3.77 16.35 29.96
CA ALA A 53 -4.77 16.21 28.91
C ALA A 53 -5.76 17.40 28.93
N PHE A 54 -6.27 17.74 27.75
CA PHE A 54 -7.30 18.77 27.62
C PHE A 54 -8.61 18.32 28.28
N GLY A 55 -9.30 19.24 28.96
CA GLY A 55 -10.57 18.96 29.62
C GLY A 55 -10.43 18.55 31.09
N THR A 56 -9.26 18.73 31.71
CA THR A 56 -9.06 18.48 33.14
C THR A 56 -9.46 19.68 34.00
N THR A 57 -9.57 20.88 33.40
CA THR A 57 -10.05 22.10 34.06
C THR A 57 -11.45 22.49 33.62
N ALA A 58 -12.21 23.12 34.51
CA ALA A 58 -13.57 23.59 34.20
C ALA A 58 -13.64 24.61 33.04
N TYR A 59 -12.53 25.31 32.76
CA TYR A 59 -12.43 26.20 31.61
C TYR A 59 -12.30 25.40 30.31
N GLU A 60 -11.44 24.39 30.27
CA GLU A 60 -11.25 23.53 29.10
C GLU A 60 -12.48 22.68 28.81
N GLU A 61 -13.17 22.15 29.81
CA GLU A 61 -14.44 21.43 29.59
C GLU A 61 -15.54 22.31 28.97
N SER A 62 -15.47 23.62 29.19
CA SER A 62 -16.39 24.58 28.55
C SER A 62 -16.04 24.87 27.09
N GLN A 63 -14.88 24.42 26.65
CA GLN A 63 -14.35 24.57 25.30
C GLN A 63 -14.27 23.19 24.63
N GLU A 64 -14.24 23.19 23.31
CA GLU A 64 -13.99 21.97 22.56
C GLU A 64 -12.49 21.85 22.29
N GLU A 65 -12.02 20.60 22.22
CA GLU A 65 -10.65 20.30 21.87
C GLU A 65 -10.42 20.49 20.36
N THR A 66 -9.31 21.10 19.98
CA THR A 66 -8.91 21.28 18.59
C THR A 66 -8.31 19.99 18.01
N ILE A 67 -8.34 19.84 16.67
CA ILE A 67 -7.75 18.68 16.02
C ILE A 67 -6.24 18.54 16.32
N ASP A 68 -5.52 19.66 16.39
CA ASP A 68 -4.09 19.68 16.67
C ASP A 68 -3.79 19.18 18.10
N GLN A 69 -4.64 19.55 19.08
CA GLN A 69 -4.53 19.06 20.45
C GLN A 69 -4.76 17.56 20.57
N ARG A 70 -5.69 17.00 19.76
CA ARG A 70 -5.93 15.55 19.70
C ARG A 70 -4.76 14.80 19.11
N ILE A 71 -4.16 15.33 18.03
CA ILE A 71 -2.99 14.74 17.37
C ILE A 71 -1.80 14.65 18.35
N LEU A 72 -1.60 15.65 19.22
CA LEU A 72 -0.53 15.62 20.22
C LEU A 72 -0.68 14.52 21.29
N GLN A 73 -1.90 14.04 21.51
CA GLN A 73 -2.18 12.96 22.48
C GLN A 73 -2.11 11.57 21.85
N GLU A 74 -2.15 11.49 20.52
CA GLU A 74 -2.11 10.24 19.78
C GLU A 74 -0.67 9.70 19.71
N VAL A 75 -0.54 8.38 19.79
CA VAL A 75 0.71 7.67 19.45
C VAL A 75 0.54 7.16 18.02
N PRO A 76 1.39 7.57 17.07
CA PRO A 76 1.30 7.09 15.69
C PRO A 76 1.34 5.56 15.64
N ASP A 77 0.37 4.95 14.97
CA ASP A 77 0.39 3.51 14.71
C ASP A 77 1.42 3.23 13.61
N PRO A 78 2.51 2.51 13.90
CA PRO A 78 3.55 2.23 12.92
C PRO A 78 3.09 1.35 11.76
N ASN A 79 1.93 0.70 11.85
CA ASN A 79 1.37 -0.17 10.82
C ASN A 79 0.17 0.45 10.07
N SER A 80 -0.06 1.75 10.25
CA SER A 80 -1.15 2.50 9.61
C SER A 80 -0.59 3.54 8.64
N ALA A 81 -1.25 3.73 7.50
CA ALA A 81 -0.96 4.76 6.49
C ALA A 81 -0.71 6.15 7.08
N TYR A 82 -1.40 6.46 8.18
CA TYR A 82 -1.34 7.78 8.81
C TYR A 82 -0.13 7.94 9.74
N GLY A 83 0.44 6.84 10.25
CA GLY A 83 1.59 6.86 11.17
C GLY A 83 2.95 6.64 10.48
N ALA A 84 2.94 6.01 9.30
CA ALA A 84 4.12 5.79 8.46
C ALA A 84 3.78 5.95 6.96
N PRO A 85 3.41 7.16 6.48
CA PRO A 85 2.91 7.35 5.11
C PRO A 85 3.92 7.00 4.01
N ASP A 86 5.22 7.07 4.34
CA ASP A 86 6.30 6.79 3.40
C ASP A 86 6.86 5.35 3.56
N ASN A 87 6.35 4.56 4.52
CA ASN A 87 6.80 3.18 4.75
C ASN A 87 5.74 2.37 5.52
N GLU A 88 4.52 2.32 4.98
CA GLU A 88 3.33 1.81 5.66
C GLU A 88 3.47 0.34 6.06
N SER A 89 4.26 -0.41 5.28
CA SER A 89 4.49 -1.84 5.47
C SER A 89 5.82 -2.20 6.13
N GLY A 90 6.75 -1.25 6.26
CA GLY A 90 8.16 -1.54 6.57
C GLY A 90 8.93 -2.23 5.44
N LEU A 91 8.27 -2.53 4.31
CA LEU A 91 8.79 -3.17 3.11
C LEU A 91 8.80 -2.23 1.91
N ASP A 92 8.44 -0.96 2.09
CA ASP A 92 8.35 -0.02 0.99
C ASP A 92 9.78 0.28 0.52
N THR A 93 10.13 -0.26 -0.65
CA THR A 93 11.38 0.02 -1.35
C THR A 93 11.12 1.08 -2.41
N GLU A 94 12.07 1.99 -2.64
CA GLU A 94 11.98 2.97 -3.72
C GLU A 94 12.03 2.24 -5.08
N ARG A 95 10.86 1.86 -5.60
CA ARG A 95 10.72 1.23 -6.91
C ARG A 95 10.55 2.29 -7.99
N VAL A 96 11.39 2.20 -9.01
CA VAL A 96 11.25 3.00 -10.23
C VAL A 96 10.15 2.35 -11.08
N GLY A 97 8.91 2.80 -10.87
CA GLY A 97 7.73 2.22 -11.55
C GLY A 97 6.36 2.64 -10.98
N GLY A 98 6.33 3.26 -9.80
CA GLY A 98 5.08 3.61 -9.11
C GLY A 98 4.56 2.49 -8.20
N ASP A 99 3.42 2.74 -7.54
CA ASP A 99 2.85 1.87 -6.49
C ASP A 99 2.04 0.69 -7.02
N ASP A 100 2.08 0.42 -8.33
CA ASP A 100 1.30 -0.68 -8.90
C ASP A 100 1.94 -2.04 -8.51
N PRO A 101 1.20 -2.97 -7.89
CA PRO A 101 1.71 -4.28 -7.50
C PRO A 101 2.07 -5.17 -8.69
N ASP A 102 1.54 -4.88 -9.87
CA ASP A 102 1.83 -5.59 -11.13
C ASP A 102 2.91 -4.85 -11.96
N ALA A 103 3.50 -3.76 -11.44
CA ALA A 103 4.63 -3.11 -12.09
C ALA A 103 5.87 -4.01 -12.08
N ILE A 104 6.43 -4.24 -13.26
CA ILE A 104 7.73 -4.89 -13.46
C ILE A 104 8.85 -3.87 -13.32
N ASP A 105 10.00 -4.30 -12.82
CA ASP A 105 11.16 -3.42 -12.69
C ASP A 105 11.64 -2.97 -14.07
N ALA A 106 12.14 -1.73 -14.18
CA ALA A 106 12.54 -1.14 -15.46
C ALA A 106 13.63 -1.95 -16.21
N GLU A 107 14.36 -2.82 -15.51
CA GLU A 107 15.33 -3.75 -16.09
C GLU A 107 14.69 -4.98 -16.74
N ASP A 108 13.50 -5.37 -16.28
CA ASP A 108 12.68 -6.47 -16.79
C ASP A 108 11.53 -5.97 -17.69
N ASP A 109 11.37 -4.65 -17.82
CA ASP A 109 10.39 -4.03 -18.71
C ASP A 109 10.73 -4.32 -20.18
N TRP A 110 9.77 -4.83 -20.92
CA TRP A 110 9.90 -5.05 -22.35
C TRP A 110 9.84 -3.69 -23.04
N LEU A 111 10.99 -3.03 -23.12
CA LEU A 111 11.22 -1.98 -24.10
C LEU A 111 11.16 -2.67 -25.45
N GLY A 112 10.05 -2.47 -26.18
CA GLY A 112 9.76 -3.06 -27.49
C GLY A 112 11.02 -3.47 -28.24
N ASP A 113 11.06 -4.73 -28.67
CA ASP A 113 12.01 -5.13 -29.69
C ASP A 113 11.86 -4.20 -30.90
N ASN A 114 12.89 -4.13 -31.72
CA ASN A 114 13.00 -3.21 -32.86
C ASN A 114 11.94 -3.47 -33.96
N GLU A 115 10.83 -4.15 -33.64
CA GLU A 115 9.64 -4.44 -34.45
C GLU A 115 8.82 -3.18 -34.78
N VAL A 116 8.96 -2.11 -34.00
CA VAL A 116 8.38 -0.80 -34.33
C VAL A 116 9.50 0.20 -34.62
N GLY A 117 9.44 0.79 -35.80
CA GLY A 117 10.39 1.83 -36.19
C GLY A 117 10.14 3.17 -35.52
N ASP A 118 11.21 3.89 -35.16
CA ASP A 118 11.11 5.27 -34.66
C ASP A 118 10.77 6.28 -35.77
N ALA A 119 11.05 5.92 -37.02
CA ALA A 119 10.80 6.75 -38.19
C ALA A 119 9.49 6.34 -38.88
N ARG A 120 8.59 7.30 -39.07
CA ARG A 120 7.37 7.11 -39.86
C ARG A 120 7.70 6.93 -41.35
N ALA A 121 6.99 6.02 -42.03
CA ALA A 121 7.04 5.90 -43.48
C ALA A 121 6.29 7.05 -44.20
N GLY A 122 6.85 7.55 -45.29
CA GLY A 122 6.20 8.52 -46.18
C GLY A 122 5.37 7.87 -47.31
N ARG A 123 5.13 8.64 -48.36
CA ARG A 123 4.38 8.17 -49.54
C ARG A 123 5.23 7.19 -50.34
N LEU A 124 4.72 5.99 -50.57
CA LEU A 124 5.37 4.97 -51.39
C LEU A 124 4.98 5.09 -52.86
N VAL A 125 5.96 5.18 -53.75
CA VAL A 125 5.78 5.31 -55.20
C VAL A 125 6.48 4.14 -55.89
N ALA A 126 5.77 3.45 -56.78
CA ALA A 126 6.34 2.39 -57.61
C ALA A 126 7.39 2.95 -58.57
N ASP A 127 8.32 2.12 -59.03
CA ASP A 127 9.40 2.54 -59.95
C ASP A 127 8.90 3.16 -61.26
N ASP A 128 7.72 2.73 -61.75
CA ASP A 128 7.06 3.27 -62.94
C ASP A 128 6.16 4.49 -62.64
N GLU A 129 6.23 5.01 -61.42
CA GLU A 129 5.40 6.11 -60.92
C GLU A 129 3.88 5.82 -60.98
N GLY A 130 3.49 4.54 -61.08
CA GLY A 130 2.11 4.11 -61.29
C GLY A 130 1.59 4.40 -62.71
N SER A 131 2.49 4.60 -63.67
CA SER A 131 2.18 4.87 -65.07
C SER A 131 2.98 3.96 -66.01
N GLY A 132 2.33 2.90 -66.49
CA GLY A 132 2.98 1.95 -67.40
C GLY A 132 2.26 0.63 -67.47
N GLU A 133 2.83 -0.31 -68.22
CA GLU A 133 2.50 -1.73 -68.09
C GLU A 133 3.40 -2.32 -67.00
N ASP A 134 2.80 -2.90 -65.95
CA ASP A 134 3.52 -3.59 -64.87
C ASP A 134 4.30 -4.79 -65.43
N SER A 135 5.62 -4.70 -65.35
CA SER A 135 6.54 -5.69 -65.91
C SER A 135 7.25 -6.50 -64.83
N GLU A 136 7.07 -6.09 -63.58
CA GLU A 136 7.69 -6.57 -62.38
C GLU A 136 6.79 -7.65 -61.76
N LYS A 137 7.38 -8.76 -61.32
CA LYS A 137 6.62 -9.81 -60.63
C LYS A 137 6.42 -9.55 -59.15
N GLN A 138 7.07 -8.53 -58.63
CA GLN A 138 7.19 -8.20 -57.21
C GLN A 138 6.77 -6.75 -57.03
N VAL A 139 6.12 -6.44 -55.90
CA VAL A 139 5.65 -5.08 -55.60
C VAL A 139 6.77 -4.34 -54.88
N TRP A 140 7.52 -3.53 -55.62
CA TRP A 140 8.54 -2.64 -55.09
C TRP A 140 8.02 -1.20 -55.11
N ALA A 141 8.38 -0.43 -54.09
CA ALA A 141 8.07 0.99 -54.02
C ALA A 141 9.16 1.71 -53.22
N SER A 142 9.41 2.96 -53.58
CA SER A 142 10.34 3.85 -52.88
C SER A 142 9.58 4.89 -52.07
N ASP A 143 10.04 5.16 -50.85
CA ASP A 143 9.51 6.25 -50.04
C ASP A 143 10.04 7.60 -50.58
N VAL A 144 9.14 8.46 -51.02
CA VAL A 144 9.48 9.81 -51.54
C VAL A 144 9.25 10.93 -50.50
N GLY A 145 9.03 10.55 -49.24
CA GLY A 145 8.85 11.45 -48.10
C GLY A 145 7.39 11.65 -47.68
N VAL A 146 7.22 12.29 -46.53
CA VAL A 146 5.91 12.59 -45.94
C VAL A 146 5.24 13.77 -46.65
N ASP A 147 3.98 13.59 -47.07
CA ASP A 147 3.13 14.64 -47.63
C ASP A 147 2.59 15.60 -46.54
N GLY A 148 3.50 16.19 -45.74
CA GLY A 148 3.18 17.18 -44.71
C GLY A 148 1.92 16.88 -43.88
N ALA A 149 1.07 17.90 -43.68
CA ALA A 149 -0.19 17.80 -42.92
C ALA A 149 -1.36 17.18 -43.71
N ALA A 150 -1.12 16.66 -44.92
CA ALA A 150 -2.17 16.08 -45.78
C ALA A 150 -2.18 14.54 -45.75
N ALA A 151 -1.28 13.92 -44.99
CA ALA A 151 -1.23 12.47 -44.89
C ALA A 151 -2.45 11.90 -44.17
N SER A 152 -2.93 10.73 -44.62
CA SER A 152 -4.08 10.07 -44.00
C SER A 152 -3.71 9.47 -42.63
N ALA A 153 -4.72 9.09 -41.83
CA ALA A 153 -4.48 8.44 -40.54
C ALA A 153 -3.75 7.10 -40.71
N GLU A 154 -4.08 6.36 -41.77
CA GLU A 154 -3.44 5.09 -42.14
C GLU A 154 -1.96 5.31 -42.52
N GLU A 155 -1.67 6.35 -43.30
CA GLU A 155 -0.31 6.73 -43.65
C GLU A 155 0.48 7.21 -42.43
N ALA A 156 -0.20 7.75 -41.41
CA ALA A 156 0.42 8.18 -40.15
C ALA A 156 0.73 7.04 -39.18
N ALA A 157 0.12 5.87 -39.39
CA ALA A 157 0.33 4.70 -38.55
C ALA A 157 1.55 3.85 -38.97
N MET A 158 2.01 3.98 -40.22
CA MET A 158 3.08 3.13 -40.77
C MET A 158 4.48 3.64 -40.37
N HIS A 159 5.34 2.75 -39.88
CA HIS A 159 6.71 3.04 -39.45
C HIS A 159 7.73 2.13 -40.15
N ILE A 160 8.95 2.63 -40.33
CA ILE A 160 10.05 1.92 -40.99
C ILE A 160 10.87 1.22 -39.91
N VAL A 161 10.85 -0.10 -39.94
CA VAL A 161 11.73 -0.93 -39.12
C VAL A 161 13.08 -1.02 -39.81
N ASP A 162 14.14 -0.57 -39.14
CA ASP A 162 15.50 -0.78 -39.61
C ASP A 162 15.79 -2.28 -39.66
N GLU A 163 16.58 -2.70 -40.66
CA GLU A 163 16.98 -4.09 -40.82
C GLU A 163 17.49 -4.60 -39.47
N ILE A 164 16.80 -5.62 -38.94
CA ILE A 164 17.10 -6.26 -37.65
C ILE A 164 18.61 -6.46 -37.63
N ALA A 165 19.30 -5.79 -36.71
CA ALA A 165 20.71 -6.04 -36.49
C ALA A 165 20.84 -7.53 -36.16
N ASP A 166 21.24 -8.31 -37.17
CA ASP A 166 21.43 -9.74 -37.03
C ASP A 166 22.57 -9.96 -36.01
N GLU A 167 22.23 -10.76 -35.01
CA GLU A 167 23.06 -11.29 -33.92
C GLU A 167 23.39 -10.35 -32.72
N PRO A 168 22.95 -10.69 -31.49
CA PRO A 168 23.58 -10.15 -30.30
C PRO A 168 25.05 -10.61 -30.22
N ASP A 169 25.96 -9.68 -29.93
CA ASP A 169 27.38 -9.95 -29.65
C ASP A 169 27.49 -10.80 -28.38
N ASP A 170 27.63 -12.12 -28.51
CA ASP A 170 27.90 -13.06 -27.41
C ASP A 170 29.11 -12.57 -26.60
N ARG A 171 28.87 -11.99 -25.41
CA ARG A 171 29.90 -11.66 -24.43
C ARG A 171 29.62 -12.25 -23.06
#